data_AF-A0A367K3B1-F1
#
_entry.id   AF-A0A367K3B1-F1
#
_cell.length_a   1.000
_cell.length_b   1.000
_cell.length_c   1.000
_cell.angle_alpha   90.00
_cell.angle_beta   90.00
_cell.angle_gamma   90.00
#
_symmetry.space_group_name_H-M   'P 1'
#
loop_
_entity.id
_entity.type
_entity.pdbx_description
1 polymer ?
#
loop_
_entity_poly.entity_id
_entity_poly.type
_entity_poly.pdbx_seq_one_letter_code
_entity_poly.pdbx_strand_id
1 'polypeptide(L)'
;MPLLSKKRPEGLEQKSKSTINVPMSFRTMSRMGQSMSSMMPTKTEEEQETPLPSLNIPSKNWQAAQDSLLLDISQVRQAMDLFLNSRISEAEAILEPKQNTSLYHSLGHSFILFLKSMMTFQKTDISAAIDALKHTIQLADALRKKEIGWLGSITSWVKSMTVQDILNMSRLHRHAELVYAESYLLKALLCIVHDESFVSFLREGLYVRSSYNTYRTLQKFLNHVRDEAIQGKDISS
;
A
#
# COMPACT_ATOMS: atom_id res chain seq x y z
N MET A 1 -68.95 -24.65 61.67
CA MET A 1 -67.78 -23.76 61.47
C MET A 1 -67.11 -24.14 60.15
N PRO A 2 -66.67 -23.19 59.32
CA PRO A 2 -67.29 -22.97 58.00
C PRO A 2 -66.44 -23.38 56.77
N LEU A 3 -67.16 -23.62 55.65
CA LEU A 3 -66.92 -23.27 54.23
C LEU A 3 -65.77 -23.95 53.47
N LEU A 4 -66.03 -24.98 52.66
CA LEU A 4 -66.58 -24.99 51.28
C LEU A 4 -65.65 -24.46 50.17
N SER A 5 -65.15 -25.42 49.38
CA SER A 5 -65.14 -25.46 47.91
C SER A 5 -64.26 -24.48 47.13
N LYS A 6 -63.27 -25.02 46.41
CA LYS A 6 -63.31 -24.98 44.93
C LYS A 6 -62.45 -26.05 44.26
N LYS A 7 -63.12 -27.09 43.77
CA LYS A 7 -62.66 -28.02 42.72
C LYS A 7 -62.29 -27.21 41.47
N ARG A 8 -61.19 -27.54 40.78
CA ARG A 8 -60.95 -27.12 39.39
C ARG A 8 -60.43 -28.33 38.59
N PRO A 9 -61.00 -28.65 37.43
CA PRO A 9 -60.85 -29.97 36.78
C PRO A 9 -59.63 -30.07 35.85
N GLU A 10 -59.20 -31.33 35.68
CA GLU A 10 -58.39 -31.88 34.59
C GLU A 10 -59.03 -31.63 33.21
N GLY A 11 -58.21 -31.37 32.17
CA GLY A 11 -58.64 -31.47 30.76
C GLY A 11 -57.98 -30.49 29.79
N LEU A 12 -57.07 -31.02 28.97
CA LEU A 12 -56.97 -30.87 27.50
C LEU A 12 -57.07 -29.46 26.87
N GLU A 13 -55.94 -28.93 26.37
CA GLU A 13 -55.67 -28.77 24.93
C GLU A 13 -54.38 -27.97 24.68
N GLN A 14 -53.46 -28.58 23.92
CA GLN A 14 -52.28 -27.93 23.36
C GLN A 14 -52.70 -26.95 22.26
N LYS A 15 -52.58 -25.64 22.51
CA LYS A 15 -52.76 -24.63 21.46
C LYS A 15 -51.42 -24.33 20.78
N SER A 16 -51.22 -24.97 19.63
CA SER A 16 -50.18 -24.70 18.64
C SER A 16 -50.08 -23.19 18.35
N LYS A 17 -48.89 -22.60 18.55
CA LYS A 17 -48.56 -21.26 18.07
C LYS A 17 -48.14 -21.39 16.60
N SER A 18 -49.01 -20.98 15.69
CA SER A 18 -48.69 -20.81 14.27
C SER A 18 -47.76 -19.60 14.08
N THR A 19 -46.52 -19.88 13.74
CA THR A 19 -45.56 -18.90 13.24
C THR A 19 -45.97 -18.51 11.82
N ILE A 20 -46.52 -17.31 11.64
CA ILE A 20 -46.73 -16.74 10.31
C ILE A 20 -45.37 -16.23 9.82
N ASN A 21 -44.71 -17.05 8.99
CA ASN A 21 -43.47 -16.71 8.32
C ASN A 21 -43.84 -16.20 6.92
N VAL A 22 -43.92 -14.88 6.72
CA VAL A 22 -44.08 -14.29 5.39
C VAL A 22 -42.69 -13.98 4.83
N PRO A 23 -42.18 -14.72 3.83
CA PRO A 23 -40.94 -14.33 3.18
C PRO A 23 -41.18 -13.09 2.32
N MET A 24 -40.58 -11.96 2.73
CA MET A 24 -40.53 -10.75 1.92
C MET A 24 -39.76 -11.04 0.62
N SER A 25 -40.43 -10.87 -0.52
CA SER A 25 -39.86 -11.14 -1.84
C SER A 25 -38.71 -10.18 -2.18
N PHE A 26 -37.60 -10.74 -2.67
CA PHE A 26 -36.40 -10.01 -3.15
C PHE A 26 -36.69 -8.91 -4.19
N ARG A 27 -37.83 -9.00 -4.88
CA ARG A 27 -38.24 -7.98 -5.86
C ARG A 27 -38.63 -6.64 -5.21
N THR A 28 -39.13 -6.66 -3.97
CA THR A 28 -39.55 -5.45 -3.26
C THR A 28 -38.35 -4.63 -2.74
N MET A 29 -37.26 -5.30 -2.36
CA MET A 29 -36.01 -4.64 -1.94
C MET A 29 -35.30 -3.93 -3.11
N SER A 30 -35.35 -4.52 -4.31
CA SER A 30 -34.71 -3.95 -5.51
C SER A 30 -35.33 -2.62 -5.94
N ARG A 31 -36.63 -2.43 -5.67
CA ARG A 31 -37.38 -1.23 -6.07
C ARG A 31 -37.16 -0.04 -5.11
N MET A 32 -36.80 -0.31 -3.85
CA MET A 32 -36.45 0.73 -2.87
C MET A 32 -35.06 1.33 -3.16
N GLY A 33 -34.10 0.50 -3.57
CA GLY A 33 -32.73 0.95 -3.90
C GLY A 33 -32.67 1.86 -5.14
N GLN A 34 -33.54 1.65 -6.11
CA GLN A 34 -33.60 2.49 -7.33
C GLN A 34 -34.18 3.88 -7.05
N SER A 35 -35.09 4.03 -6.08
CA SER A 35 -35.72 5.31 -5.78
C SER A 35 -34.86 6.26 -4.94
N MET A 36 -33.86 5.75 -4.22
CA MET A 36 -32.91 6.60 -3.46
C MET A 36 -31.78 7.15 -4.34
N SER A 37 -31.49 6.51 -5.48
CA SER A 37 -30.39 6.90 -6.35
C SER A 37 -30.67 8.19 -7.13
N SER A 38 -31.95 8.58 -7.29
CA SER A 38 -32.36 9.81 -7.99
C SER A 38 -32.42 11.05 -7.08
N MET A 39 -32.09 10.93 -5.79
CA MET A 39 -32.16 12.02 -4.80
C MET A 39 -30.80 12.53 -4.32
N MET A 40 -29.70 12.06 -4.91
CA MET A 40 -28.35 12.54 -4.57
C MET A 40 -27.98 13.75 -5.44
N PRO A 41 -27.57 14.89 -4.86
CA PRO A 41 -27.17 16.06 -5.61
C PRO A 41 -25.85 15.81 -6.36
N THR A 42 -25.86 16.12 -7.65
CA THR A 42 -24.68 16.18 -8.53
C THR A 42 -23.82 17.41 -8.23
N LYS A 43 -22.52 17.17 -7.97
CA LYS A 43 -21.28 18.02 -8.06
C LYS A 43 -20.39 17.62 -6.86
N THR A 44 -19.12 17.29 -7.01
CA THR A 44 -18.03 17.97 -7.73
C THR A 44 -16.96 16.93 -8.11
N GLU A 45 -16.21 17.20 -9.17
CA GLU A 45 -15.07 16.41 -9.66
C GLU A 45 -14.09 16.06 -8.52
N GLU A 46 -14.18 14.84 -7.98
CA GLU A 46 -13.10 14.24 -7.21
C GLU A 46 -12.18 13.49 -8.19
N GLU A 47 -10.89 13.82 -8.17
CA GLU A 47 -9.86 13.02 -8.82
C GLU A 47 -9.88 11.60 -8.25
N GLN A 48 -10.65 10.73 -8.90
CA GLN A 48 -10.51 9.28 -8.81
C GLN A 48 -9.14 8.94 -9.40
N GLU A 49 -8.12 8.92 -8.55
CA GLU A 49 -6.80 8.43 -8.91
C GLU A 49 -6.95 6.93 -9.27
N THR A 50 -6.97 6.66 -10.57
CA THR A 50 -6.97 5.33 -11.14
C THR A 50 -5.73 4.56 -10.64
N PRO A 51 -5.80 3.22 -10.48
CA PRO A 51 -4.61 2.43 -10.16
C PRO A 51 -3.48 2.84 -11.10
N LEU A 52 -2.34 3.24 -10.54
CA LEU A 52 -1.22 3.76 -11.34
C LEU A 52 -0.91 2.77 -12.47
N PRO A 53 -0.76 3.25 -13.73
CA PRO A 53 -0.49 2.38 -14.86
C PRO A 53 0.79 1.60 -14.59
N SER A 54 0.71 0.26 -14.67
CA SER A 54 1.88 -0.57 -14.43
C SER A 54 2.83 -0.49 -15.62
N LEU A 55 4.06 -0.02 -15.37
CA LEU A 55 5.14 -0.08 -16.36
C LEU A 55 5.45 -1.55 -16.70
N ASN A 56 5.48 -1.89 -17.98
CA ASN A 56 5.86 -3.23 -18.43
C ASN A 56 7.35 -3.24 -18.77
N ILE A 57 8.17 -3.83 -17.89
CA ILE A 57 9.62 -3.90 -18.06
C ILE A 57 10.00 -5.27 -18.66
N PRO A 58 10.59 -5.32 -19.87
CA PRO A 58 11.03 -6.57 -20.51
C PRO A 58 12.06 -7.33 -19.66
N SER A 59 12.04 -8.66 -19.67
CA SER A 59 12.89 -9.54 -18.84
C SER A 59 14.40 -9.24 -18.94
N LYS A 60 14.88 -8.74 -20.09
CA LYS A 60 16.29 -8.34 -20.27
C LYS A 60 16.70 -7.18 -19.36
N ASN A 61 15.78 -6.26 -19.06
CA ASN A 61 16.05 -5.11 -18.22
C ASN A 61 16.15 -5.49 -16.74
N TRP A 62 15.57 -6.62 -16.33
CA TRP A 62 15.65 -7.14 -14.96
C TRP A 62 17.05 -7.62 -14.61
N GLN A 63 17.68 -8.36 -15.52
CA GLN A 63 19.06 -8.83 -15.33
C GLN A 63 20.02 -7.65 -15.25
N ALA A 64 19.89 -6.70 -16.19
CA ALA A 64 20.69 -5.47 -16.17
C ALA A 64 20.51 -4.66 -14.87
N ALA A 65 19.26 -4.51 -14.39
CA ALA A 65 18.97 -3.82 -13.13
C ALA A 65 19.50 -4.57 -11.91
N GLN A 66 19.51 -5.91 -11.94
CA GLN A 66 20.07 -6.72 -10.86
C GLN A 66 21.60 -6.58 -10.80
N ASP A 67 22.27 -6.58 -11.95
CA ASP A 67 23.72 -6.44 -12.05
C ASP A 67 24.19 -5.03 -11.67
N SER A 68 23.45 -3.98 -12.08
CA SER A 68 23.79 -2.59 -11.76
C SER A 68 23.38 -2.14 -10.35
N LEU A 69 22.60 -2.94 -9.62
CA LEU A 69 21.95 -2.55 -8.36
C LEU A 69 22.92 -1.97 -7.33
N LEU A 70 24.03 -2.67 -7.06
CA LEU A 70 25.01 -2.23 -6.05
C LEU A 70 25.76 -0.97 -6.47
N LEU A 71 26.06 -0.86 -7.77
CA LEU A 71 26.68 0.35 -8.32
C LEU A 71 25.72 1.54 -8.17
N ASP A 72 24.44 1.35 -8.51
CA ASP A 72 23.43 2.39 -8.41
C ASP A 72 23.26 2.87 -6.95
N ILE A 73 23.26 1.95 -5.97
CA ILE A 73 23.25 2.30 -4.54
C ILE A 73 24.47 3.15 -4.17
N SER A 74 25.66 2.78 -4.66
CA SER A 74 26.90 3.53 -4.38
C SER A 74 26.85 4.94 -4.98
N GLN A 75 26.34 5.10 -6.20
CA GLN A 75 26.20 6.40 -6.87
C GLN A 75 25.21 7.30 -6.13
N VAL A 76 24.07 6.75 -5.73
CA VAL A 76 23.05 7.50 -4.98
C VAL A 76 23.55 7.89 -3.60
N ARG A 77 24.31 7.03 -2.93
CA ARG A 77 24.98 7.40 -1.66
C ARG A 77 25.89 8.61 -1.84
N GLN A 78 26.73 8.60 -2.87
CA GLN A 78 27.59 9.74 -3.18
C GLN A 78 26.77 11.01 -3.47
N ALA A 79 25.66 10.90 -4.20
CA ALA A 79 24.76 12.02 -4.45
C ALA A 79 24.14 12.55 -3.14
N MET A 80 23.72 11.67 -2.22
CA MET A 80 23.20 12.09 -0.91
C MET A 80 24.28 12.77 -0.06
N ASP A 81 25.51 12.28 -0.08
CA ASP A 81 26.63 12.94 0.62
C ASP A 81 26.86 14.36 0.07
N LEU A 82 26.79 14.55 -1.25
CA LEU A 82 26.88 15.87 -1.88
C LEU A 82 25.71 16.77 -1.48
N PHE A 83 24.49 16.25 -1.52
CA PHE A 83 23.29 16.99 -1.13
C PHE A 83 23.37 17.48 0.33
N LEU A 84 23.76 16.60 1.25
CA LEU A 84 23.93 16.94 2.68
C LEU A 84 25.06 17.94 2.93
N ASN A 85 26.08 17.95 2.06
CA ASN A 85 27.14 18.97 2.07
C ASN A 85 26.76 20.24 1.29
N SER A 86 25.46 20.49 1.06
CA SER A 86 24.92 21.66 0.34
C SER A 86 25.35 21.79 -1.12
N ARG A 87 25.89 20.72 -1.73
CA ARG A 87 26.28 20.66 -3.16
C ARG A 87 25.15 20.05 -3.99
N ILE A 88 23.98 20.68 -3.93
CA ILE A 88 22.72 20.14 -4.47
C ILE A 88 22.80 19.93 -5.99
N SER A 89 23.32 20.90 -6.74
CA SER A 89 23.43 20.80 -8.20
C SER A 89 24.29 19.61 -8.66
N GLU A 90 25.32 19.27 -7.90
CA GLU A 90 26.17 18.11 -8.20
C GLU A 90 25.49 16.79 -7.85
N ALA A 91 24.73 16.76 -6.75
CA ALA A 91 23.90 15.62 -6.40
C ALA A 91 22.84 15.35 -7.49
N GLU A 92 22.15 16.38 -7.96
CA GLU A 92 21.16 16.28 -9.03
C GLU A 92 21.80 15.80 -10.34
N ALA A 93 22.99 16.33 -10.71
CA ALA A 93 23.72 15.89 -11.90
C ALA A 93 24.10 14.39 -11.91
N ILE A 94 24.31 13.79 -10.73
CA ILE A 94 24.54 12.34 -10.62
C ILE A 94 23.24 11.55 -10.82
N LEU A 95 22.11 12.09 -10.35
CA LEU A 95 20.83 11.39 -10.30
C LEU A 95 20.03 11.48 -11.59
N GLU A 96 19.99 12.66 -12.22
CA GLU A 96 19.20 12.96 -13.42
C GLU A 96 19.33 11.94 -14.56
N PRO A 97 20.54 11.47 -14.94
CA PRO A 97 20.70 10.61 -16.12
C PRO A 97 19.96 9.27 -16.02
N LYS A 98 19.75 8.79 -14.78
CA LYS A 98 19.17 7.46 -14.50
C LYS A 98 17.89 7.52 -13.68
N GLN A 99 17.35 8.72 -13.40
CA GLN A 99 16.20 8.90 -12.52
C GLN A 99 14.95 8.14 -12.99
N ASN A 100 14.80 7.91 -14.30
CA ASN A 100 13.62 7.21 -14.85
C ASN A 100 13.85 5.70 -15.09
N THR A 101 15.08 5.21 -14.93
CA THR A 101 15.46 3.85 -15.34
C THR A 101 16.00 3.00 -14.20
N SER A 102 16.73 3.60 -13.27
CA SER A 102 17.31 2.90 -12.12
C SER A 102 16.46 3.12 -10.87
N LEU A 103 16.16 2.02 -10.17
CA LEU A 103 15.33 2.02 -8.97
C LEU A 103 15.82 3.02 -7.92
N TYR A 104 17.12 3.00 -7.63
CA TYR A 104 17.70 3.85 -6.59
C TYR A 104 17.92 5.30 -7.04
N HIS A 105 18.23 5.55 -8.32
CA HIS A 105 18.34 6.92 -8.82
C HIS A 105 16.98 7.62 -8.84
N SER A 106 15.92 6.89 -9.21
CA SER A 106 14.54 7.38 -9.12
C SER A 106 14.18 7.77 -7.68
N LEU A 107 14.47 6.89 -6.72
CA LEU A 107 14.23 7.16 -5.30
C LEU A 107 15.07 8.34 -4.80
N GLY A 108 16.37 8.38 -5.10
CA GLY A 108 17.26 9.45 -4.68
C GLY A 108 16.83 10.82 -5.21
N HIS A 109 16.47 10.90 -6.49
CA HIS A 109 15.94 12.13 -7.10
C HIS A 109 14.63 12.56 -6.43
N SER A 110 13.68 11.63 -6.29
CA SER A 110 12.39 11.89 -5.63
C SER A 110 12.55 12.34 -4.18
N PHE A 111 13.54 11.79 -3.47
CA PHE A 111 13.83 12.16 -2.09
C PHE A 111 14.43 13.58 -1.97
N ILE A 112 15.31 13.98 -2.89
CA ILE A 112 15.78 15.37 -2.96
C ILE A 112 14.62 16.33 -3.21
N LEU A 113 13.74 16.02 -4.18
CA LEU A 113 12.55 16.83 -4.45
C LEU A 113 11.62 16.88 -3.24
N PHE A 114 11.41 15.77 -2.55
CA PHE A 114 10.65 15.70 -1.29
C PHE A 114 11.22 16.65 -0.23
N LEU A 115 12.54 16.65 -0.02
CA LEU A 115 13.16 17.56 0.95
C LEU A 115 13.04 19.02 0.52
N LYS A 116 13.27 19.32 -0.76
CA LYS A 116 13.07 20.67 -1.31
C LYS A 116 11.63 21.15 -1.09
N SER A 117 10.64 20.32 -1.40
CA SER A 117 9.23 20.67 -1.22
C SER A 117 8.84 20.85 0.25
N MET A 118 9.40 20.05 1.16
CA MET A 118 9.16 20.19 2.60
C MET A 118 9.80 21.47 3.18
N MET A 119 10.91 21.93 2.59
CA MET A 119 11.57 23.18 3.01
C MET A 119 10.89 24.43 2.45
N THR A 120 10.48 24.41 1.18
CA THR A 120 9.87 25.57 0.53
C THR A 120 8.36 25.68 0.80
N PHE A 121 7.71 24.54 1.05
CA PHE A 121 6.26 24.42 1.22
C PHE A 121 5.46 25.00 0.05
N GLN A 122 6.05 25.07 -1.15
CA GLN A 122 5.38 25.58 -2.34
C GLN A 122 4.57 24.47 -3.00
N LYS A 123 3.33 24.78 -3.41
CA LYS A 123 2.42 23.81 -4.06
C LYS A 123 3.04 23.19 -5.32
N THR A 124 3.79 23.98 -6.09
CA THR A 124 4.50 23.51 -7.29
C THR A 124 5.57 22.48 -6.96
N ASP A 125 6.36 22.73 -5.91
CA ASP A 125 7.43 21.84 -5.49
C ASP A 125 6.88 20.55 -4.89
N ILE A 126 5.80 20.65 -4.11
CA ILE A 126 5.09 19.50 -3.55
C ILE A 126 4.51 18.64 -4.67
N SER A 127 3.84 19.23 -5.66
CA SER A 127 3.30 18.49 -6.81
C SER A 127 4.41 17.77 -7.57
N ALA A 128 5.52 18.46 -7.86
CA ALA A 128 6.67 17.85 -8.54
C ALA A 128 7.27 16.68 -7.76
N ALA A 129 7.39 16.81 -6.43
CA ALA A 129 7.87 15.73 -5.57
C ALA A 129 6.89 14.53 -5.55
N ILE A 130 5.58 14.78 -5.49
CA ILE A 130 4.55 13.73 -5.58
C ILE A 130 4.63 13.00 -6.91
N ASP A 131 4.79 13.70 -8.03
CA ASP A 131 4.88 13.10 -9.36
C ASP A 131 6.14 12.23 -9.51
N ALA A 132 7.28 12.69 -9.00
CA ALA A 132 8.51 11.90 -8.94
C ALA A 132 8.36 10.64 -8.08
N LEU A 133 7.69 10.75 -6.92
CA LEU A 133 7.39 9.61 -6.05
C LEU A 133 6.43 8.62 -6.71
N LYS A 134 5.40 9.09 -7.43
CA LYS A 134 4.50 8.23 -8.22
C LYS A 134 5.27 7.46 -9.29
N HIS A 135 6.19 8.12 -9.99
CA HIS A 135 7.05 7.46 -10.96
C HIS A 135 7.93 6.38 -10.30
N THR A 136 8.56 6.68 -9.16
CA THR A 136 9.38 5.73 -8.41
C THR A 136 8.56 4.53 -7.93
N ILE A 137 7.32 4.75 -7.48
CA ILE A 137 6.37 3.69 -7.12
C ILE A 137 6.09 2.78 -8.31
N GLN A 138 5.80 3.35 -9.49
CA GLN A 138 5.52 2.57 -10.70
C GLN A 138 6.74 1.75 -11.13
N LEU A 139 7.93 2.35 -11.06
CA LEU A 139 9.18 1.67 -11.38
C LEU A 139 9.46 0.52 -10.41
N ALA A 140 9.27 0.74 -9.11
CA ALA A 140 9.43 -0.29 -8.09
C ALA A 140 8.39 -1.41 -8.26
N ASP A 141 7.12 -1.08 -8.51
CA ASP A 141 6.07 -2.07 -8.74
C ASP A 141 6.34 -2.94 -9.97
N ALA A 142 6.87 -2.34 -11.02
CA ALA A 142 7.27 -3.06 -12.22
C ALA A 142 8.45 -4.02 -11.99
N LEU A 143 9.32 -3.75 -11.00
CA LEU A 143 10.43 -4.61 -10.58
C LEU A 143 10.07 -5.55 -9.42
N ARG A 144 8.83 -5.51 -8.93
CA ARG A 144 8.32 -6.49 -7.95
C ARG A 144 7.89 -7.76 -8.64
N LYS A 145 8.03 -8.88 -7.93
CA LYS A 145 7.62 -10.18 -8.44
C LYS A 145 6.09 -10.18 -8.48
N LYS A 146 5.50 -9.95 -9.65
CA LYS A 146 4.08 -10.25 -9.86
C LYS A 146 3.93 -11.76 -9.75
N GLU A 147 3.43 -12.22 -8.61
CA GLU A 147 2.90 -13.57 -8.48
C GLU A 147 2.00 -13.83 -9.70
N ILE A 148 2.34 -14.82 -10.51
CA ILE A 148 1.69 -15.18 -11.79
C ILE A 148 0.22 -15.62 -11.61
N GLY A 149 -0.36 -15.50 -10.41
CA GLY A 149 -1.73 -15.82 -10.09
C GLY A 149 -2.63 -14.58 -9.98
N TRP A 150 -3.21 -14.15 -11.11
CA TRP A 150 -4.27 -13.13 -11.24
C TRP A 150 -5.60 -13.43 -10.49
N LEU A 151 -5.64 -14.35 -9.53
CA LEU A 151 -6.87 -14.74 -8.82
C LEU A 151 -6.82 -14.33 -7.35
N GLY A 152 -6.93 -13.03 -7.06
CA GLY A 152 -7.00 -12.57 -5.66
C GLY A 152 -6.99 -11.06 -5.41
N SER A 153 -7.45 -10.24 -6.37
CA SER A 153 -7.26 -8.77 -6.42
C SER A 153 -7.87 -7.96 -5.25
N ILE A 154 -8.42 -8.57 -4.20
CA ILE A 154 -8.94 -7.85 -3.02
C ILE A 154 -8.33 -8.40 -1.71
N THR A 155 -7.97 -9.69 -1.66
CA THR A 155 -7.31 -10.30 -0.49
C THR A 155 -5.80 -10.07 -0.45
N SER A 156 -5.17 -9.74 -1.58
CA SER A 156 -3.72 -9.49 -1.67
C SER A 156 -3.26 -8.25 -0.90
N TRP A 157 -4.08 -7.20 -0.76
CA TRP A 157 -3.70 -5.99 -0.01
C TRP A 157 -3.64 -6.22 1.51
N VAL A 158 -4.24 -7.31 2.01
CA VAL A 158 -4.25 -7.71 3.43
C VAL A 158 -3.28 -8.87 3.69
N LYS A 159 -2.81 -9.57 2.65
CA LYS A 159 -1.85 -10.66 2.82
C LYS A 159 -0.48 -10.05 3.11
N SER A 160 -0.20 -9.87 4.40
CA SER A 160 1.14 -9.50 4.87
C SER A 160 2.15 -10.49 4.28
N MET A 161 3.12 -9.97 3.53
CA MET A 161 4.29 -10.71 3.09
C MET A 161 4.88 -11.48 4.27
N THR A 162 5.18 -12.76 4.10
CA THR A 162 5.84 -13.56 5.15
C THR A 162 7.35 -13.56 4.95
N VAL A 163 8.11 -13.93 6.00
CA VAL A 163 9.57 -14.05 5.90
C VAL A 163 9.98 -15.10 4.85
N GLN A 164 9.19 -16.17 4.71
CA GLN A 164 9.45 -17.23 3.72
C GLN A 164 9.26 -16.74 2.28
N ASP A 165 8.28 -15.87 2.04
CA ASP A 165 8.10 -15.25 0.72
C ASP A 165 9.32 -14.41 0.34
N ILE A 166 9.87 -13.64 1.29
CA ILE A 166 11.05 -12.78 1.08
C ILE A 166 12.34 -13.59 0.88
N LEU A 167 12.49 -14.72 1.59
CA LEU A 167 13.62 -15.63 1.39
C LEU A 167 13.68 -16.16 -0.05
N ASN A 168 12.51 -16.44 -0.64
CA ASN A 168 12.38 -16.90 -2.02
C ASN A 168 12.50 -15.78 -3.08
N MET A 169 12.73 -14.53 -2.67
CA MET A 169 12.93 -13.39 -3.58
C MET A 169 14.41 -13.19 -3.92
N SER A 170 14.68 -12.76 -5.15
CA SER A 170 16.02 -12.27 -5.50
C SER A 170 16.33 -10.96 -4.78
N ARG A 171 17.61 -10.62 -4.67
CA ARG A 171 18.08 -9.35 -4.10
C ARG A 171 17.33 -8.14 -4.69
N LEU A 172 17.26 -8.04 -6.02
CA LEU A 172 16.56 -6.94 -6.70
C LEU A 172 15.10 -6.81 -6.24
N HIS A 173 14.36 -7.93 -6.18
CA HIS A 173 12.97 -7.92 -5.72
C HIS A 173 12.83 -7.44 -4.28
N ARG A 174 13.72 -7.87 -3.36
CA ARG A 174 13.72 -7.39 -1.97
C ARG A 174 13.94 -5.88 -1.89
N HIS A 175 14.86 -5.35 -2.71
CA HIS A 175 15.10 -3.92 -2.81
C HIS A 175 13.93 -3.17 -3.45
N ALA A 176 13.24 -3.76 -4.44
CA ALA A 176 12.04 -3.18 -5.02
C ALA A 176 10.89 -3.07 -3.99
N GLU A 177 10.68 -4.09 -3.15
CA GLU A 177 9.71 -4.02 -2.03
C GLU A 177 10.05 -2.90 -1.04
N LEU A 178 11.33 -2.75 -0.71
CA LEU A 178 11.82 -1.68 0.18
C LEU A 178 11.55 -0.30 -0.42
N VAL A 179 12.00 -0.07 -1.65
CA VAL A 179 11.87 1.23 -2.34
C VAL A 179 10.40 1.58 -2.60
N TYR A 180 9.57 0.58 -2.89
CA TYR A 180 8.12 0.76 -3.00
C TYR A 180 7.52 1.27 -1.68
N ALA A 181 7.82 0.62 -0.56
CA ALA A 181 7.33 1.05 0.76
C ALA A 181 7.85 2.43 1.16
N GLU A 182 9.12 2.73 0.87
CA GLU A 182 9.72 4.03 1.14
C GLU A 182 9.07 5.16 0.35
N SER A 183 8.89 4.95 -0.96
CA SER A 183 8.29 5.96 -1.84
C SER A 183 6.83 6.24 -1.47
N TYR A 184 6.06 5.21 -1.09
CA TYR A 184 4.70 5.39 -0.58
C TYR A 184 4.67 6.16 0.73
N LEU A 185 5.60 5.88 1.65
CA LEU A 185 5.68 6.59 2.93
C LEU A 185 5.95 8.09 2.72
N LEU A 186 6.89 8.42 1.82
CA LEU A 186 7.20 9.81 1.47
C LEU A 186 6.02 10.50 0.76
N LYS A 187 5.36 9.81 -0.17
CA LYS A 187 4.18 10.35 -0.88
C LYS A 187 3.05 10.63 0.10
N ALA A 188 2.74 9.66 0.95
CA ALA A 188 1.69 9.79 1.96
C ALA A 188 1.97 10.96 2.90
N LEU A 189 3.23 11.16 3.30
CA LEU A 189 3.63 12.30 4.12
C LEU A 189 3.37 13.64 3.41
N LEU A 190 3.74 13.78 2.13
CA LEU A 190 3.45 15.00 1.36
C LEU A 190 1.95 15.24 1.21
N CYS A 191 1.18 14.20 0.84
CA CYS A 191 -0.27 14.29 0.69
C CYS A 191 -0.94 14.66 2.02
N ILE A 192 -0.53 14.08 3.16
CA ILE A 192 -1.07 14.42 4.48
C ILE A 192 -0.80 15.88 4.87
N VAL A 193 0.38 16.38 4.52
CA VAL A 193 0.81 17.75 4.87
C VAL A 193 0.17 18.79 3.96
N HIS A 194 -0.07 18.45 2.70
CA HIS A 194 -0.59 19.37 1.68
C HIS A 194 -2.12 19.30 1.53
N ASP A 195 -2.73 18.13 1.71
CA ASP A 195 -4.17 17.93 1.50
C ASP A 195 -4.95 18.27 2.78
N GLU A 196 -5.96 19.13 2.62
CA GLU A 196 -6.87 19.52 3.72
C GLU A 196 -7.99 18.49 3.94
N SER A 197 -8.11 17.46 3.09
CA SER A 197 -9.20 16.48 3.13
C SER A 197 -8.95 15.36 4.13
N PHE A 198 -9.88 15.18 5.07
CA PHE A 198 -9.85 14.08 6.05
C PHE A 198 -9.92 12.69 5.40
N VAL A 199 -10.62 12.56 4.26
CA VAL A 199 -10.72 11.28 3.53
C VAL A 199 -9.39 10.91 2.89
N SER A 200 -8.69 11.89 2.30
CA SER A 200 -7.33 11.72 1.78
C SER A 200 -6.37 11.37 2.91
N PHE A 201 -6.43 12.07 4.04
CA PHE A 201 -5.63 11.76 5.22
C PHE A 201 -5.82 10.32 5.71
N LEU A 202 -7.06 9.85 5.83
CA LEU A 202 -7.34 8.49 6.28
C LEU A 202 -6.81 7.44 5.29
N ARG A 203 -6.99 7.69 3.99
CA ARG A 203 -6.47 6.83 2.92
C ARG A 203 -4.94 6.76 2.95
N GLU A 204 -4.27 7.89 3.06
CA GLU A 204 -2.82 7.96 3.15
C GLU A 204 -2.30 7.32 4.45
N GLY A 205 -3.05 7.42 5.55
CA GLY A 205 -2.78 6.68 6.79
C GLY A 205 -2.77 5.15 6.61
N LEU A 206 -3.60 4.60 5.72
CA LEU A 206 -3.55 3.17 5.37
C LEU A 206 -2.27 2.82 4.59
N TYR A 207 -1.82 3.68 3.68
CA TYR A 207 -0.55 3.49 2.96
C TYR A 207 0.65 3.57 3.90
N VAL A 208 0.64 4.47 4.88
CA VAL A 208 1.66 4.53 5.94
C VAL A 208 1.68 3.22 6.73
N ARG A 209 0.52 2.72 7.16
CA ARG A 209 0.41 1.44 7.88
C ARG A 209 0.92 0.26 7.03
N SER A 210 0.55 0.22 5.76
CA SER A 210 1.00 -0.81 4.82
C SER A 210 2.52 -0.81 4.66
N SER A 211 3.10 0.38 4.41
CA SER A 211 4.54 0.57 4.28
C SER A 211 5.28 0.14 5.54
N TYR A 212 4.77 0.53 6.72
CA TYR A 212 5.32 0.10 8.01
C TYR A 212 5.29 -1.43 8.20
N ASN A 213 4.22 -2.10 7.77
CA ASN A 213 4.16 -3.57 7.82
C ASN A 213 5.22 -4.22 6.93
N THR A 214 5.43 -3.69 5.72
CA THR A 214 6.51 -4.15 4.83
C THR A 214 7.88 -4.00 5.49
N TYR A 215 8.16 -2.83 6.09
CA TYR A 215 9.39 -2.61 6.86
C TYR A 215 9.56 -3.62 8.00
N ARG A 216 8.50 -3.88 8.76
CA ARG A 216 8.53 -4.87 9.84
C ARG A 216 8.83 -6.27 9.34
N THR A 217 8.30 -6.67 8.19
CA THR A 217 8.60 -7.98 7.61
C THR A 217 10.04 -8.05 7.09
N LEU A 218 10.52 -7.01 6.40
CA LEU A 218 11.92 -6.92 5.95
C LEU A 218 12.89 -6.96 7.15
N GLN A 219 12.56 -6.28 8.25
CA GLN A 219 13.35 -6.33 9.48
C GLN A 219 13.39 -7.75 10.08
N LYS A 220 12.25 -8.45 10.13
CA LYS A 220 12.20 -9.85 10.60
C LYS A 220 13.05 -10.77 9.73
N PHE A 221 13.03 -10.56 8.41
CA PHE A 221 13.89 -11.27 7.48
C PHE A 221 15.38 -11.02 7.77
N LEU A 222 15.80 -9.76 7.96
CA LEU A 222 17.19 -9.44 8.28
C LEU A 222 17.64 -10.08 9.60
N ASN A 223 16.78 -10.09 10.62
CA ASN A 223 17.08 -10.76 11.89
C ASN A 223 17.24 -12.27 11.68
N HIS A 224 16.36 -12.89 10.90
CA HIS A 224 16.46 -14.32 10.59
C HIS A 224 17.77 -14.67 9.87
N VAL A 225 18.14 -13.92 8.82
CA VAL A 225 19.41 -14.13 8.09
C VAL A 225 20.61 -13.88 9.00
N ARG A 226 20.56 -12.89 9.89
CA ARG A 226 21.60 -12.64 10.88
C ARG A 226 21.77 -13.81 11.84
N ASP A 227 20.67 -14.39 12.32
CA ASP A 227 20.71 -15.54 13.23
C ASP A 227 21.28 -16.78 12.53
N GLU A 228 20.96 -17.01 11.25
CA GLU A 228 21.56 -18.07 10.43
C GLU A 228 23.06 -17.85 10.20
N ALA A 229 23.49 -16.60 9.98
CA ALA A 229 24.90 -16.26 9.84
C ALA A 229 25.70 -16.51 11.13
N ILE A 230 25.13 -16.22 12.30
CA ILE A 230 25.73 -16.52 13.61
C ILE A 230 25.89 -18.04 13.80
N GLN A 231 25.00 -18.84 13.23
CA GLN A 231 25.09 -20.30 13.22
C GLN A 231 26.08 -20.85 12.18
N GLY A 232 26.80 -19.99 11.45
CA GLY A 232 27.82 -20.38 10.48
C GLY A 232 27.28 -20.82 9.12
N LYS A 233 26.01 -20.53 8.82
CA LYS A 233 25.41 -20.83 7.51
C LYS A 233 25.81 -19.77 6.48
N ASP A 234 26.09 -20.18 5.24
CA ASP A 234 26.40 -19.24 4.15
C ASP A 234 25.15 -18.44 3.76
N ILE A 235 25.24 -17.12 3.89
CA ILE A 235 24.17 -16.16 3.65
C ILE A 235 24.34 -15.36 2.35
N SER A 236 25.28 -15.75 1.48
CA SER A 236 25.64 -14.97 0.29
C SER A 236 24.57 -14.96 -0.84
N SER A 237 23.43 -15.64 -0.63
CA SER A 237 22.37 -15.86 -1.65
C SER A 237 21.27 -14.77 -1.67
#